data_AF-A0A2R6CVN9-F1
#
_entry.id   AF-A0A2R6CVN9-F1
#
_cell.length_a   1.000
_cell.length_b   1.000
_cell.length_c   1.000
_cell.angle_alpha   90.00
_cell.angle_beta   90.00
_cell.angle_gamma   90.00
#
_symmetry.space_group_name_H-M   'P 1'
#
loop_
_entity.id
_entity.type
_entity.pdbx_description
1 polymer ?
#
loop_
_entity_poly.entity_id
_entity_poly.type
_entity_poly.pdbx_seq_one_letter_code
_entity_poly.pdbx_strand_id
1 'polypeptide(L)'
;MRDGHRVVVAVLVVLVGLAAGVAAGAGTIVGGTTHQQAGPAPGAAVQSSVDPDVVVMRASVTDDGTGEWSVAYRTRLDDENATAAFESLQDEIAANESAFTDRFATGMERTVESAQNRTGREMTLQNVTVEATTEQLGQEYGVVTYRFTWTNFAAVEDGTIRVGDALSGLFLDGETTLVVAYPEGYTVESATPEPSETRTTGVVWQGQLDFGPNQPRLVLASGGTGGTSGDTGPLVGVVALVVLAVGGLGWYLLRGRSRPAGDGDEAAAGDGAATAGTGGAEEPPEELLSNEERVLRLLEDNSGRIKQQRIAEQFDWTDAKTSQVVGSLREDDAVETFRIGRENVVTLPEESDL
;
A
#
# COMPACT_ATOMS: atom_id res chain seq x y z
N MET A 1 -54.61 7.99 -53.63
CA MET A 1 -55.59 7.11 -52.95
C MET A 1 -55.13 6.92 -51.51
N ARG A 2 -56.01 7.25 -50.55
CA ARG A 2 -56.18 6.66 -49.20
C ARG A 2 -54.94 6.20 -48.45
N ASP A 3 -54.49 6.91 -47.42
CA ASP A 3 -55.12 7.11 -46.08
C ASP A 3 -54.90 5.93 -45.11
N GLY A 4 -54.57 6.25 -43.86
CA GLY A 4 -55.08 5.47 -42.71
C GLY A 4 -54.06 5.06 -41.65
N HIS A 5 -53.86 5.91 -40.64
CA HIS A 5 -53.37 5.46 -39.33
C HIS A 5 -54.25 4.33 -38.77
N ARG A 6 -53.64 3.32 -38.14
CA ARG A 6 -54.27 2.57 -37.03
C ARG A 6 -53.27 2.23 -35.93
N VAL A 7 -53.44 2.92 -34.80
CA VAL A 7 -52.99 2.47 -33.47
C VAL A 7 -53.95 1.37 -33.00
N VAL A 8 -53.44 0.27 -32.43
CA VAL A 8 -54.21 -0.63 -31.55
C VAL A 8 -53.32 -0.98 -30.35
N VAL A 9 -53.95 -1.08 -29.18
CA VAL A 9 -53.35 -1.12 -27.84
C VAL A 9 -53.71 -2.44 -27.14
N ALA A 10 -52.87 -2.86 -26.18
CA ALA A 10 -53.09 -3.95 -25.21
C ALA A 10 -53.10 -5.38 -25.81
N VAL A 11 -52.69 -6.44 -25.11
CA VAL A 11 -53.10 -6.85 -23.75
C VAL A 11 -51.99 -7.53 -22.95
N LEU A 12 -52.03 -7.33 -21.64
CA LEU A 12 -51.17 -7.93 -20.62
C LEU A 12 -51.81 -9.25 -20.13
N VAL A 13 -51.04 -10.35 -20.11
CA VAL A 13 -51.48 -11.63 -19.52
C VAL A 13 -50.48 -12.09 -18.47
N VAL A 14 -50.93 -12.09 -17.22
CA VAL A 14 -50.26 -12.73 -16.09
C VAL A 14 -50.76 -14.18 -15.99
N LEU A 15 -49.86 -15.13 -15.78
CA LEU A 15 -50.21 -16.48 -15.35
C LEU A 15 -49.32 -16.89 -14.15
N VAL A 16 -49.97 -17.46 -13.14
CA VAL A 16 -49.40 -17.87 -11.85
C VAL A 16 -49.78 -19.32 -11.57
N GLY A 17 -48.82 -20.11 -11.07
CA GLY A 17 -49.01 -21.46 -10.51
C GLY A 17 -47.66 -22.24 -10.54
N LEU A 18 -47.02 -22.61 -9.41
CA LEU A 18 -47.37 -23.69 -8.45
C LEU A 18 -47.44 -25.07 -9.12
N ALA A 19 -46.74 -26.14 -8.69
CA ALA A 19 -45.73 -26.39 -7.64
C ALA A 19 -44.77 -27.52 -8.15
N ALA A 20 -43.81 -28.14 -7.46
CA ALA A 20 -43.36 -28.25 -6.05
C ALA A 20 -41.82 -28.59 -6.06
N GLY A 21 -41.04 -28.89 -5.01
CA GLY A 21 -41.28 -29.09 -3.57
C GLY A 21 -40.66 -30.39 -3.02
N VAL A 22 -39.36 -30.40 -2.70
CA VAL A 22 -38.67 -31.40 -1.83
C VAL A 22 -37.64 -30.65 -0.96
N ALA A 23 -37.39 -31.16 0.26
CA ALA A 23 -36.76 -30.42 1.36
C ALA A 23 -35.42 -31.01 1.86
N ALA A 24 -34.86 -30.31 2.85
CA ALA A 24 -33.85 -30.72 3.83
C ALA A 24 -32.37 -30.70 3.41
N GLY A 25 -31.59 -29.89 4.15
CA GLY A 25 -30.14 -29.72 3.98
C GLY A 25 -29.61 -28.56 4.84
N ALA A 26 -29.88 -28.58 6.16
CA ALA A 26 -29.33 -27.59 7.07
C ALA A 26 -27.94 -28.03 7.55
N GLY A 27 -26.92 -27.18 7.37
CA GLY A 27 -25.55 -27.48 7.83
C GLY A 27 -24.57 -26.33 7.58
N THR A 28 -24.11 -25.72 8.68
CA THR A 28 -22.90 -24.87 8.77
C THR A 28 -22.72 -23.72 7.77
N ILE A 29 -23.07 -22.52 8.22
CA ILE A 29 -22.41 -21.28 7.78
C ILE A 29 -20.94 -21.31 8.21
N VAL A 30 -20.06 -21.83 7.36
CA VAL A 30 -18.63 -21.48 7.45
C VAL A 30 -18.54 -19.99 7.10
N GLY A 31 -17.96 -19.21 8.00
CA GLY A 31 -17.68 -17.81 7.77
C GLY A 31 -16.67 -17.66 6.65
N GLY A 32 -17.15 -17.54 5.42
CA GLY A 32 -16.34 -17.03 4.33
C GLY A 32 -15.91 -15.62 4.70
N THR A 33 -14.66 -15.47 5.12
CA THR A 33 -13.99 -14.18 5.05
C THR A 33 -14.08 -13.76 3.59
N THR A 34 -14.95 -12.81 3.29
CA THR A 34 -14.82 -12.04 2.06
C THR A 34 -13.51 -11.29 2.20
N HIS A 35 -12.44 -11.89 1.69
CA HIS A 35 -11.20 -11.18 1.41
C HIS A 35 -11.60 -10.08 0.44
N GLN A 36 -11.80 -8.90 1.01
CA GLN A 36 -12.15 -7.69 0.30
C GLN A 36 -10.97 -7.45 -0.64
N GLN A 37 -11.18 -7.74 -1.93
CA GLN A 37 -10.11 -7.70 -2.92
C GLN A 37 -9.52 -6.30 -2.91
N ALA A 38 -8.30 -6.16 -2.39
CA ALA A 38 -7.47 -5.01 -2.72
C ALA A 38 -7.41 -4.98 -4.25
N GLY A 39 -7.73 -3.82 -4.83
CA GLY A 39 -7.69 -3.68 -6.28
C GLY A 39 -6.30 -4.05 -6.80
N PRO A 40 -6.20 -4.68 -7.99
CA PRO A 40 -4.89 -4.99 -8.56
C PRO A 40 -4.07 -3.70 -8.62
N ALA A 41 -2.82 -3.76 -8.15
CA ALA A 41 -1.93 -2.61 -8.22
C ALA A 41 -1.77 -2.16 -9.70
N PRO A 42 -1.64 -0.85 -9.97
CA PRO A 42 -1.40 -0.32 -11.30
C PRO A 42 -0.06 -0.83 -11.84
N GLY A 43 -0.10 -1.97 -12.56
CA GLY A 43 1.07 -2.69 -13.07
C GLY A 43 0.97 -4.21 -13.00
N ALA A 44 0.03 -4.79 -12.23
CA ALA A 44 -0.13 -6.23 -12.11
C ALA A 44 -0.42 -6.98 -13.45
N ALA A 45 -0.87 -6.25 -14.48
CA ALA A 45 -1.08 -6.78 -15.83
C ALA A 45 0.17 -6.74 -16.74
N VAL A 46 1.27 -6.10 -16.31
CA VAL A 46 2.54 -5.97 -17.03
C VAL A 46 3.61 -6.93 -16.48
N GLN A 47 3.52 -7.29 -15.20
CA GLN A 47 4.44 -8.22 -14.49
C GLN A 47 4.51 -9.65 -15.10
N SER A 48 3.74 -9.95 -16.15
CA SER A 48 3.70 -11.28 -16.77
C SER A 48 4.71 -11.51 -17.91
N SER A 49 5.47 -10.48 -18.31
CA SER A 49 6.45 -10.59 -19.42
C SER A 49 7.87 -10.09 -19.10
N VAL A 50 8.03 -9.20 -18.12
CA VAL A 50 9.33 -8.75 -17.60
C VAL A 50 9.18 -8.52 -16.09
N ASP A 51 10.16 -8.98 -15.31
CA ASP A 51 10.27 -8.67 -13.89
C ASP A 51 11.21 -7.45 -13.73
N PRO A 52 10.71 -6.26 -13.33
CA PRO A 52 11.49 -5.04 -13.31
C PRO A 52 12.29 -4.89 -12.00
N ASP A 53 13.58 -4.59 -12.08
CA ASP A 53 14.41 -4.25 -10.91
C ASP A 53 13.94 -2.99 -10.17
N VAL A 54 13.34 -2.03 -10.89
CA VAL A 54 12.85 -0.77 -10.31
C VAL A 54 11.58 -0.33 -11.04
N VAL A 55 10.54 0.03 -10.29
CA VAL A 55 9.31 0.63 -10.82
C VAL A 55 9.22 2.08 -10.37
N VAL A 56 9.15 3.02 -11.32
CA VAL A 56 8.96 4.44 -11.02
C VAL A 56 7.60 4.89 -11.51
N MET A 57 6.67 5.07 -10.57
CA MET A 57 5.38 5.69 -10.81
C MET A 57 5.48 7.19 -10.56
N ARG A 58 5.11 8.00 -11.55
CA ARG A 58 5.02 9.46 -11.43
C ARG A 58 3.62 9.92 -11.78
N ALA A 59 2.98 10.64 -10.86
CA ALA A 59 1.75 11.39 -11.10
C ALA A 59 2.08 12.88 -11.07
N SER A 60 1.95 13.58 -12.18
CA SER A 60 2.08 15.04 -12.24
C SER A 60 0.67 15.63 -12.25
N VAL A 61 0.29 16.30 -11.17
CA VAL A 61 -1.06 16.83 -10.99
C VAL A 61 -1.12 18.26 -11.49
N THR A 62 -2.12 18.56 -12.33
CA THR A 62 -2.43 19.89 -12.86
C THR A 62 -3.39 20.66 -11.94
N ASP A 63 -3.58 21.95 -12.19
CA ASP A 63 -4.41 22.85 -11.39
C ASP A 63 -5.91 22.57 -11.46
N ASP A 64 -6.37 21.88 -12.51
CA ASP A 64 -7.73 21.33 -12.65
C ASP A 64 -7.94 19.99 -11.91
N GLY A 65 -6.86 19.40 -11.35
CA GLY A 65 -6.90 18.11 -10.67
C GLY A 65 -6.74 16.89 -11.60
N THR A 66 -6.48 17.09 -12.89
CA THR A 66 -6.08 16.00 -13.79
C THR A 66 -4.69 15.47 -13.40
N GLY A 67 -4.46 14.18 -13.56
CA GLY A 67 -3.19 13.52 -13.31
C GLY A 67 -2.55 13.06 -14.62
N GLU A 68 -1.40 13.64 -14.97
CA GLU A 68 -0.53 13.10 -16.02
C GLU A 68 0.37 12.03 -15.42
N TRP A 69 0.12 10.78 -15.79
CA TRP A 69 0.81 9.62 -15.23
C TRP A 69 1.90 9.09 -16.17
N SER A 70 2.98 8.64 -15.55
CA SER A 70 4.06 7.88 -16.19
C SER A 70 4.43 6.72 -15.27
N VAL A 71 4.46 5.49 -15.79
CA VAL A 71 4.91 4.30 -15.08
C VAL A 71 6.08 3.70 -15.86
N ALA A 72 7.28 3.84 -15.32
CA ALA A 72 8.52 3.35 -15.92
C ALA A 72 8.99 2.07 -15.22
N TYR A 73 8.98 0.97 -15.95
CA TYR A 73 9.54 -0.33 -15.56
C TYR A 73 10.99 -0.38 -16.03
N ARG A 74 11.94 -0.52 -15.10
CA ARG A 74 13.37 -0.54 -15.39
C ARG A 74 13.95 -1.91 -15.09
N THR A 75 14.63 -2.49 -16.07
CA THR A 75 15.32 -3.77 -15.96
C THR A 75 16.79 -3.54 -16.27
N ARG A 76 17.70 -4.08 -15.46
CA ARG A 76 19.15 -4.01 -15.68
C ARG A 76 19.52 -4.89 -16.87
N LEU A 77 20.42 -4.38 -17.71
CA LEU A 77 21.00 -5.13 -18.81
C LEU A 77 22.46 -5.46 -18.43
N ASP A 78 22.62 -6.43 -17.52
CA ASP A 78 23.90 -6.84 -16.96
C ASP A 78 24.55 -8.04 -17.68
N ASP A 79 23.81 -8.72 -18.57
CA ASP A 79 24.34 -9.74 -19.48
C ASP A 79 23.73 -9.65 -20.91
N GLU A 80 24.38 -10.30 -21.87
CA GLU A 80 23.99 -10.30 -23.29
C GLU A 80 22.59 -10.88 -23.54
N ASN A 81 22.12 -11.78 -22.68
CA ASN A 81 20.80 -12.40 -22.80
C ASN A 81 19.70 -11.46 -22.28
N ALA A 82 19.95 -10.71 -21.21
CA ALA A 82 19.08 -9.63 -20.74
C ALA A 82 18.95 -8.52 -21.80
N THR A 83 20.07 -8.09 -22.39
CA THR A 83 20.06 -7.11 -23.50
C THR A 83 19.24 -7.61 -24.69
N ALA A 84 19.54 -8.83 -25.20
CA ALA A 84 18.84 -9.38 -26.36
C ALA A 84 17.33 -9.60 -26.11
N ALA A 85 16.94 -10.00 -24.89
CA ALA A 85 15.53 -10.11 -24.51
C ALA A 85 14.81 -8.75 -24.50
N PHE A 86 15.49 -7.69 -24.01
CA PHE A 86 14.94 -6.35 -24.01
C PHE A 86 14.85 -5.73 -25.41
N GLU A 87 15.86 -5.95 -26.27
CA GLU A 87 15.82 -5.54 -27.68
C GLU A 87 14.64 -6.19 -28.42
N SER A 88 14.41 -7.49 -28.21
CA SER A 88 13.24 -8.19 -28.77
C SER A 88 11.91 -7.59 -28.29
N LEU A 89 11.80 -7.23 -27.02
CA LEU A 89 10.61 -6.56 -26.47
C LEU A 89 10.42 -5.15 -27.05
N GLN A 90 11.50 -4.42 -27.27
CA GLN A 90 11.47 -3.09 -27.89
C GLN A 90 10.95 -3.18 -29.33
N ASP A 91 11.41 -4.16 -30.11
CA ASP A 91 10.92 -4.45 -31.46
C ASP A 91 9.45 -4.89 -31.46
N GLU A 92 9.02 -5.73 -30.51
CA GLU A 92 7.61 -6.13 -30.36
C GLU A 92 6.68 -4.95 -30.05
N ILE A 93 7.09 -4.07 -29.13
CA ILE A 93 6.35 -2.85 -28.78
C ILE A 93 6.29 -1.91 -29.99
N ALA A 94 7.39 -1.70 -30.71
CA ALA A 94 7.42 -0.87 -31.90
C ALA A 94 6.57 -1.44 -33.06
N ALA A 95 6.46 -2.77 -33.16
CA ALA A 95 5.66 -3.44 -34.18
C ALA A 95 4.15 -3.44 -33.87
N ASN A 96 3.74 -3.42 -32.60
CA ASN A 96 2.33 -3.53 -32.20
C ASN A 96 2.01 -2.79 -30.89
N GLU A 97 2.30 -1.49 -30.83
CA GLU A 97 2.10 -0.65 -29.64
C GLU A 97 0.70 -0.80 -29.03
N SER A 98 -0.34 -0.84 -29.88
CA SER A 98 -1.74 -0.98 -29.46
C SER A 98 -2.02 -2.22 -28.62
N ALA A 99 -1.38 -3.36 -28.88
CA ALA A 99 -1.62 -4.57 -28.10
C ALA A 99 -1.09 -4.46 -26.65
N PHE A 100 -0.06 -3.64 -26.43
CA PHE A 100 0.49 -3.34 -25.12
C PHE A 100 -0.33 -2.27 -24.40
N THR A 101 -0.71 -1.20 -25.09
CA THR A 101 -1.53 -0.12 -24.51
C THR A 101 -2.94 -0.60 -24.17
N ASP A 102 -3.61 -1.40 -25.01
CA ASP A 102 -4.95 -1.95 -24.75
C ASP A 102 -4.95 -2.85 -23.50
N ARG A 103 -3.93 -3.70 -23.33
CA ARG A 103 -3.77 -4.57 -22.14
C ARG A 103 -3.58 -3.73 -20.89
N PHE A 104 -2.70 -2.73 -20.95
CA PHE A 104 -2.44 -1.82 -19.83
C PHE A 104 -3.67 -0.99 -19.46
N ALA A 105 -4.36 -0.42 -20.47
CA ALA A 105 -5.59 0.35 -20.31
C ALA A 105 -6.67 -0.49 -19.63
N THR A 106 -6.92 -1.71 -20.11
CA THR A 106 -7.89 -2.65 -19.48
C THR A 106 -7.56 -2.94 -18.01
N GLY A 107 -6.26 -2.95 -17.64
CA GLY A 107 -5.83 -3.05 -16.24
C GLY A 107 -6.14 -1.79 -15.44
N MET A 108 -5.72 -0.63 -15.96
CA MET A 108 -5.90 0.67 -15.33
C MET A 108 -7.37 1.10 -15.20
N GLU A 109 -8.22 0.80 -16.17
CA GLU A 109 -9.66 1.11 -16.14
C GLU A 109 -10.35 0.55 -14.89
N ARG A 110 -9.99 -0.66 -14.45
CA ARG A 110 -10.51 -1.24 -13.19
C ARG A 110 -10.05 -0.46 -11.95
N THR A 111 -8.83 0.10 -11.99
CA THR A 111 -8.30 0.95 -10.92
C THR A 111 -9.03 2.29 -10.88
N VAL A 112 -9.27 2.90 -12.05
CA VAL A 112 -10.05 4.13 -12.21
C VAL A 112 -11.50 3.92 -11.77
N GLU A 113 -12.15 2.83 -12.17
CA GLU A 113 -13.52 2.48 -11.76
C GLU A 113 -13.63 2.28 -10.25
N SER A 114 -12.67 1.58 -9.62
CA SER A 114 -12.61 1.40 -8.17
C SER A 114 -12.47 2.75 -7.44
N ALA A 115 -11.59 3.62 -7.94
CA ALA A 115 -11.41 4.98 -7.39
C ALA A 115 -12.65 5.86 -7.58
N GLN A 116 -13.31 5.81 -8.75
CA GLN A 116 -14.58 6.50 -9.01
C GLN A 116 -15.66 6.04 -8.03
N ASN A 117 -15.87 4.73 -7.88
CA ASN A 117 -16.89 4.17 -6.97
C ASN A 117 -16.63 4.54 -5.50
N ARG A 118 -15.36 4.66 -5.10
CA ARG A 118 -14.95 5.01 -3.74
C ARG A 118 -14.98 6.51 -3.45
N THR A 119 -14.71 7.36 -4.44
CA THR A 119 -14.66 8.83 -4.28
C THR A 119 -15.97 9.53 -4.67
N GLY A 120 -16.83 8.87 -5.45
CA GLY A 120 -18.04 9.47 -6.03
C GLY A 120 -17.76 10.47 -7.16
N ARG A 121 -16.52 10.58 -7.65
CA ARG A 121 -16.15 11.45 -8.78
C ARG A 121 -16.15 10.66 -10.09
N GLU A 122 -16.73 11.23 -11.15
CA GLU A 122 -16.54 10.71 -12.51
C GLU A 122 -15.06 10.85 -12.91
N MET A 123 -14.41 9.76 -13.27
CA MET A 123 -13.00 9.70 -13.66
C MET A 123 -12.85 9.01 -15.01
N THR A 124 -11.82 9.35 -15.78
CA THR A 124 -11.58 8.72 -17.09
C THR A 124 -10.10 8.55 -17.38
N LEU A 125 -9.75 7.38 -17.94
CA LEU A 125 -8.44 7.08 -18.49
C LEU A 125 -8.40 7.53 -19.96
N GLN A 126 -7.37 8.28 -20.35
CA GLN A 126 -7.20 8.78 -21.72
C GLN A 126 -5.74 8.71 -22.16
N ASN A 127 -5.50 8.76 -23.48
CA ASN A 127 -4.18 8.93 -24.10
C ASN A 127 -3.11 7.93 -23.60
N VAL A 128 -3.46 6.65 -23.52
CA VAL A 128 -2.51 5.60 -23.12
C VAL A 128 -1.50 5.37 -24.25
N THR A 129 -0.21 5.57 -23.97
CA THR A 129 0.91 5.27 -24.87
C THR A 129 1.97 4.44 -24.16
N VAL A 130 2.83 3.75 -24.93
CA VAL A 130 3.98 3.02 -24.38
C VAL A 130 5.24 3.27 -25.21
N GLU A 131 6.36 3.37 -24.54
CA GLU A 131 7.67 3.57 -25.16
C GLU A 131 8.69 2.65 -24.50
N ALA A 132 9.58 2.05 -25.30
CA ALA A 132 10.70 1.24 -24.80
C ALA A 132 12.03 1.86 -25.25
N THR A 133 12.90 2.17 -24.29
CA THR A 133 14.20 2.83 -24.50
C THR A 133 15.29 2.16 -23.67
N THR A 134 16.55 2.31 -24.11
CA THR A 134 17.72 1.92 -23.31
C THR A 134 18.37 3.16 -22.72
N GLU A 135 18.56 3.19 -21.40
CA GLU A 135 19.16 4.30 -20.65
C GLU A 135 20.50 3.86 -20.01
N GLN A 136 21.55 4.67 -20.15
CA GLN A 136 22.83 4.46 -19.45
C GLN A 136 22.93 5.40 -18.24
N LEU A 137 22.78 4.83 -17.04
CA LEU A 137 22.82 5.55 -15.76
C LEU A 137 23.79 4.85 -14.80
N GLY A 138 25.09 4.96 -15.10
CA GLY A 138 26.18 4.24 -14.40
C GLY A 138 26.31 2.77 -14.81
N GLN A 139 25.18 2.14 -15.11
CA GLN A 139 25.05 0.86 -15.82
C GLN A 139 23.89 0.97 -16.83
N GLU A 140 23.73 -0.02 -17.70
CA GLU A 140 22.70 -0.01 -18.74
C GLU A 140 21.37 -0.58 -18.23
N TYR A 141 20.27 0.07 -18.61
CA TYR A 141 18.91 -0.31 -18.26
C TYR A 141 18.01 -0.29 -19.48
N GLY A 142 17.20 -1.33 -19.64
CA GLY A 142 16.00 -1.29 -20.47
C GLY A 142 14.86 -0.63 -19.69
N VAL A 143 14.18 0.33 -20.29
CA VAL A 143 13.11 1.11 -19.66
C VAL A 143 11.85 1.06 -20.52
N VAL A 144 10.78 0.43 -20.02
CA VAL A 144 9.45 0.48 -20.62
C VAL A 144 8.60 1.50 -19.87
N THR A 145 8.22 2.58 -20.55
CA THR A 145 7.43 3.68 -19.97
C THR A 145 6.03 3.70 -20.54
N TYR A 146 5.02 3.45 -19.71
CA TYR A 146 3.62 3.70 -20.03
C TYR A 146 3.25 5.11 -19.59
N ARG A 147 2.53 5.85 -20.43
CA ARG A 147 2.05 7.21 -20.14
C ARG A 147 0.54 7.27 -20.34
N PHE A 148 -0.17 8.02 -19.51
CA PHE A 148 -1.62 8.19 -19.64
C PHE A 148 -2.13 9.43 -18.89
N THR A 149 -3.30 9.91 -19.28
CA THR A 149 -4.03 10.98 -18.57
C THR A 149 -5.14 10.35 -17.72
N TRP A 150 -5.24 10.73 -16.45
CA TRP A 150 -6.34 10.38 -15.55
C TRP A 150 -7.10 11.66 -15.16
N THR A 151 -8.28 11.86 -15.72
CA THR A 151 -9.11 13.06 -15.44
C THR A 151 -9.76 13.00 -14.06
N ASN A 152 -9.95 14.16 -13.42
CA ASN A 152 -10.55 14.31 -12.07
C ASN A 152 -9.86 13.45 -10.98
N PHE A 153 -8.58 13.14 -11.19
CA PHE A 153 -7.76 12.29 -10.34
C PHE A 153 -7.66 12.86 -8.92
N ALA A 154 -7.28 14.13 -8.79
CA ALA A 154 -7.29 14.88 -7.54
C ALA A 154 -8.58 15.69 -7.39
N ALA A 155 -9.01 15.94 -6.16
CA ALA A 155 -10.12 16.85 -5.87
C ALA A 155 -9.59 18.28 -5.73
N VAL A 156 -10.20 19.24 -6.43
CA VAL A 156 -9.85 20.66 -6.35
C VAL A 156 -11.02 21.45 -5.77
N GLU A 157 -10.75 22.22 -4.72
CA GLU A 157 -11.76 22.99 -3.98
C GLU A 157 -11.09 24.27 -3.43
N ASP A 158 -11.66 25.45 -3.70
CA ASP A 158 -11.20 26.75 -3.19
C ASP A 158 -9.68 27.02 -3.32
N GLY A 159 -9.07 26.62 -4.44
CA GLY A 159 -7.62 26.78 -4.67
C GLY A 159 -6.74 25.83 -3.85
N THR A 160 -7.33 24.75 -3.32
CA THR A 160 -6.66 23.63 -2.64
C THR A 160 -6.80 22.37 -3.49
N ILE A 161 -5.70 21.68 -3.77
CA ILE A 161 -5.68 20.39 -4.47
C ILE A 161 -5.47 19.28 -3.44
N ARG A 162 -6.34 18.28 -3.42
CA ARG A 162 -6.28 17.10 -2.56
C ARG A 162 -6.00 15.86 -3.42
N VAL A 163 -4.80 15.30 -3.29
CA VAL A 163 -4.32 14.15 -4.07
C VAL A 163 -4.26 12.90 -3.20
N GLY A 164 -4.50 11.75 -3.81
CA GLY A 164 -4.16 10.43 -3.26
C GLY A 164 -5.34 9.64 -2.68
N ASP A 165 -6.53 10.23 -2.55
CA ASP A 165 -7.73 9.46 -2.23
C ASP A 165 -8.03 8.42 -3.33
N ALA A 166 -7.84 8.76 -4.61
CA ALA A 166 -7.86 7.83 -5.73
C ALA A 166 -6.88 6.65 -5.57
N LEU A 167 -5.78 6.84 -4.84
CA LEU A 167 -4.73 5.85 -4.57
C LEU A 167 -4.91 5.07 -3.24
N SER A 168 -6.04 5.24 -2.55
CA SER A 168 -6.38 4.48 -1.33
C SER A 168 -6.30 2.97 -1.53
N GLY A 169 -5.47 2.31 -0.72
CA GLY A 169 -5.21 0.86 -0.79
C GLY A 169 -4.14 0.45 -1.80
N LEU A 170 -3.39 1.40 -2.36
CA LEU A 170 -2.20 1.10 -3.17
C LEU A 170 -1.09 0.52 -2.28
N PHE A 171 -0.44 -0.54 -2.75
CA PHE A 171 0.77 -1.09 -2.13
C PHE A 171 1.99 -0.69 -2.95
N LEU A 172 3.04 -0.23 -2.28
CA LEU A 172 4.38 -0.09 -2.85
C LEU A 172 5.25 -1.23 -2.27
N ASP A 173 5.97 -1.94 -3.12
CA ASP A 173 6.99 -2.90 -2.72
C ASP A 173 8.35 -2.21 -2.47
N GLY A 174 9.41 -2.98 -2.27
CA GLY A 174 10.76 -2.46 -2.01
C GLY A 174 11.43 -1.80 -3.23
N GLU A 175 10.93 -2.05 -4.43
CA GLU A 175 11.51 -1.67 -5.73
C GLU A 175 10.69 -0.56 -6.42
N THR A 176 9.49 -0.31 -5.91
CA THR A 176 8.57 0.72 -6.37
C THR A 176 8.81 2.07 -5.69
N THR A 177 8.84 3.13 -6.49
CA THR A 177 8.87 4.53 -6.04
C THR A 177 7.69 5.29 -6.62
N LEU A 178 6.88 5.91 -5.76
CA LEU A 178 5.79 6.82 -6.14
C LEU A 178 6.24 8.27 -5.98
N VAL A 179 6.22 9.03 -7.08
CA VAL A 179 6.48 10.48 -7.10
C VAL A 179 5.20 11.21 -7.45
N VAL A 180 4.68 12.03 -6.54
CA VAL A 180 3.56 12.95 -6.83
C VAL A 180 4.13 14.35 -7.01
N ALA A 181 4.13 14.82 -8.26
CA ALA A 181 4.50 16.18 -8.62
C ALA A 181 3.25 17.06 -8.70
N TYR A 182 3.43 18.36 -8.45
CA TYR A 182 2.34 19.34 -8.38
C TYR A 182 2.73 20.65 -9.09
N PRO A 183 1.76 21.53 -9.42
CA PRO A 183 2.04 22.71 -10.23
C PRO A 183 2.92 23.70 -9.47
N GLU A 184 3.66 24.52 -10.22
CA GLU A 184 4.36 25.66 -9.62
C GLU A 184 3.36 26.62 -8.95
N GLY A 185 3.80 27.27 -7.87
CA GLY A 185 2.92 28.13 -7.08
C GLY A 185 2.01 27.39 -6.10
N TYR A 186 2.07 26.06 -5.99
CA TYR A 186 1.45 25.31 -4.88
C TYR A 186 2.48 24.92 -3.81
N THR A 187 2.04 24.84 -2.56
CA THR A 187 2.84 24.38 -1.42
C THR A 187 2.14 23.24 -0.68
N VAL A 188 2.93 22.31 -0.14
CA VAL A 188 2.42 21.18 0.66
C VAL A 188 1.96 21.70 2.02
N GLU A 189 0.65 21.61 2.30
CA GLU A 189 0.05 21.89 3.60
C GLU A 189 0.14 20.66 4.51
N SER A 190 -0.12 19.47 3.95
CA SER A 190 0.06 18.19 4.65
C SER A 190 0.31 17.04 3.68
N ALA A 191 1.08 16.04 4.14
CA ALA A 191 1.33 14.79 3.44
C ALA A 191 1.28 13.62 4.44
N THR A 192 0.48 12.59 4.15
CA THR A 192 0.32 11.41 5.03
C THR A 192 0.22 10.13 4.19
N PRO A 193 0.97 9.05 4.48
CA PRO A 193 2.07 8.97 5.45
C PRO A 193 3.21 9.95 5.09
N GLU A 194 4.14 10.17 6.02
CA GLU A 194 5.28 11.06 5.79
C GLU A 194 6.06 10.63 4.52
N PRO A 195 6.30 11.54 3.56
CA PRO A 195 7.11 11.24 2.38
C PRO A 195 8.55 10.86 2.74
N SER A 196 9.11 9.88 2.02
CA SER A 196 10.53 9.52 2.08
C SER A 196 11.44 10.67 1.65
N GLU A 197 10.98 11.49 0.70
CA GLU A 197 11.67 12.71 0.24
C GLU A 197 10.64 13.79 -0.12
N THR A 198 10.92 15.05 0.23
CA THR A 198 10.15 16.22 -0.23
C THR A 198 11.05 17.09 -1.10
N ARG A 199 10.59 17.37 -2.33
CA ARG A 199 11.26 18.20 -3.33
C ARG A 199 10.50 19.52 -3.50
N THR A 200 11.07 20.48 -4.23
CA THR A 200 10.45 21.79 -4.47
C THR A 200 9.04 21.67 -5.10
N THR A 201 8.88 20.77 -6.07
CA THR A 201 7.65 20.60 -6.89
C THR A 201 7.13 19.15 -6.86
N GLY A 202 7.39 18.41 -5.78
CA GLY A 202 6.87 17.06 -5.62
C GLY A 202 7.25 16.39 -4.32
N VAL A 203 6.52 15.33 -3.96
CA VAL A 203 6.80 14.44 -2.83
C VAL A 203 7.05 13.02 -3.33
N VAL A 204 7.84 12.25 -2.60
CA VAL A 204 8.25 10.89 -2.96
C VAL A 204 7.96 9.95 -1.80
N TRP A 205 7.32 8.83 -2.11
CA TRP A 205 7.25 7.65 -1.25
C TRP A 205 8.02 6.51 -1.92
N GLN A 206 8.94 5.90 -1.19
CA GLN A 206 9.79 4.81 -1.67
C GLN A 206 9.87 3.68 -0.63
N GLY A 207 9.93 2.45 -1.13
CA GLY A 207 10.08 1.25 -0.32
C GLY A 207 8.74 0.68 0.15
N GLN A 208 8.83 -0.43 0.88
CA GLN A 208 7.66 -1.25 1.21
C GLN A 208 6.66 -0.49 2.09
N LEU A 209 5.56 -0.04 1.48
CA LEU A 209 4.58 0.85 2.08
C LEU A 209 3.17 0.42 1.66
N ASP A 210 2.37 0.03 2.64
CA ASP A 210 0.94 -0.24 2.47
C ASP A 210 0.16 1.05 2.77
N PHE A 211 -0.47 1.64 1.76
CA PHE A 211 -1.27 2.84 1.96
C PHE A 211 -2.65 2.48 2.49
N GLY A 212 -2.86 2.78 3.78
CA GLY A 212 -4.12 2.54 4.46
C GLY A 212 -5.32 3.32 3.89
N PRO A 213 -6.52 3.16 4.48
CA PRO A 213 -7.72 3.83 4.01
C PRO A 213 -7.56 5.35 3.92
N ASN A 214 -7.79 5.92 2.74
CA ASN A 214 -7.62 7.34 2.41
C ASN A 214 -6.16 7.85 2.44
N GLN A 215 -5.18 6.97 2.26
CA GLN A 215 -3.76 7.28 2.06
C GLN A 215 -3.32 6.84 0.64
N PRO A 216 -2.28 7.44 0.03
CA PRO A 216 -1.64 8.67 0.45
C PRO A 216 -2.64 9.83 0.47
N ARG A 217 -2.37 10.85 1.27
CA ARG A 217 -3.14 12.09 1.32
C ARG A 217 -2.16 13.24 1.26
N LEU A 218 -2.17 13.94 0.14
CA LEU A 218 -1.39 15.15 -0.09
C LEU A 218 -2.37 16.31 -0.25
N VAL A 219 -2.24 17.33 0.60
CA VAL A 219 -3.02 18.57 0.50
C VAL A 219 -2.08 19.69 0.09
N LEU A 220 -2.41 20.32 -1.03
CA LEU A 220 -1.63 21.38 -1.67
C LEU A 220 -2.47 22.66 -1.63
N ALA A 221 -1.98 23.68 -0.93
CA ALA A 221 -2.57 25.00 -0.98
C ALA A 221 -1.92 25.80 -2.12
N SER A 222 -2.71 26.54 -2.89
CA SER A 222 -2.14 27.55 -3.78
C SER A 222 -1.41 28.58 -2.91
N GLY A 223 -0.11 28.73 -3.18
CA GLY A 223 0.80 29.69 -2.58
C GLY A 223 0.50 31.11 -3.05
N GLY A 224 -0.74 31.54 -2.84
CA GLY A 224 -1.13 32.92 -3.03
C GLY A 224 -0.23 33.80 -2.18
N THR A 225 0.60 34.62 -2.85
CA THR A 225 0.94 35.93 -2.29
C THR A 225 -0.38 36.57 -1.90
N GLY A 226 -0.66 36.60 -0.60
CA GLY A 226 -1.82 37.26 -0.03
C GLY A 226 -1.76 38.72 -0.44
N GLY A 227 -2.45 39.04 -1.54
CA GLY A 227 -2.49 40.35 -2.14
C GLY A 227 -3.29 41.26 -1.24
N THR A 228 -2.67 41.73 -0.16
CA THR A 228 -3.08 42.94 0.55
C THR A 228 -2.82 44.15 -0.35
N SER A 229 -3.55 44.22 -1.46
CA SER A 229 -4.01 45.47 -2.06
C SER A 229 -4.89 46.12 -0.99
N GLY A 230 -4.24 46.84 -0.09
CA GLY A 230 -4.84 47.38 1.12
C GLY A 230 -5.81 48.50 0.81
N ASP A 231 -7.07 48.13 0.56
CA ASP A 231 -8.22 49.02 0.64
C ASP A 231 -9.31 48.38 1.52
N THR A 232 -8.99 48.20 2.80
CA THR A 232 -9.97 48.15 3.91
C THR A 232 -9.26 48.31 5.26
N GLY A 233 -9.93 48.96 6.21
CA GLY A 233 -9.34 49.41 7.46
C GLY A 233 -9.08 48.32 8.53
N PRO A 234 -8.52 48.70 9.69
CA PRO A 234 -7.92 47.77 10.65
C PRO A 234 -8.97 47.09 11.55
N LEU A 235 -9.57 45.98 11.11
CA LEU A 235 -10.54 45.18 11.90
C LEU A 235 -10.41 43.65 11.76
N VAL A 236 -9.20 43.08 11.80
CA VAL A 236 -9.02 41.62 12.04
C VAL A 236 -8.00 41.35 13.15
N GLY A 237 -8.29 41.88 14.35
CA GLY A 237 -7.54 41.59 15.59
C GLY A 237 -8.37 40.87 16.66
N VAL A 238 -9.53 40.29 16.31
CA VAL A 238 -10.58 39.93 17.28
C VAL A 238 -10.76 38.42 17.48
N VAL A 239 -10.45 37.57 16.50
CA VAL A 239 -10.68 36.11 16.63
C VAL A 239 -9.73 35.45 17.63
N ALA A 240 -8.49 35.95 17.77
CA ALA A 240 -7.51 35.43 18.72
C ALA A 240 -7.86 35.67 20.20
N LEU A 241 -8.76 36.61 20.51
CA LEU A 241 -9.10 36.98 21.90
C LEU A 241 -10.22 36.13 22.52
N VAL A 242 -11.05 35.45 21.73
CA VAL A 242 -12.18 34.66 22.25
C VAL A 242 -11.70 33.32 22.84
N VAL A 243 -10.68 32.69 22.25
CA VAL A 243 -10.13 31.41 22.74
C VAL A 243 -9.49 31.56 24.13
N LEU A 244 -8.81 32.68 24.38
CA LEU A 244 -8.19 32.97 25.69
C LEU A 244 -9.22 33.24 26.81
N ALA A 245 -10.42 33.71 26.47
CA ALA A 245 -11.48 33.96 27.45
C ALA A 245 -12.13 32.65 27.97
N VAL A 246 -12.25 31.62 27.12
CA VAL A 246 -12.86 30.34 27.50
C VAL A 246 -11.91 29.47 28.33
N GLY A 247 -10.61 29.45 27.98
CA GLY A 247 -9.60 28.68 28.73
C GLY A 247 -9.37 29.19 30.16
N GLY A 248 -9.42 30.51 30.39
CA GLY A 248 -9.15 31.09 31.71
C GLY A 248 -10.22 30.78 32.76
N LEU A 249 -11.50 30.69 32.37
CA LEU A 249 -12.61 30.51 33.31
C LEU A 249 -12.69 29.08 33.87
N GLY A 250 -12.34 28.08 33.06
CA GLY A 250 -12.32 26.67 33.47
C GLY A 250 -11.30 26.38 34.59
N TRP A 251 -10.11 26.98 34.52
CA TRP A 251 -9.06 26.78 35.53
C TRP A 251 -9.39 27.41 36.88
N TYR A 252 -10.10 28.55 36.89
CA TYR A 252 -10.45 29.26 38.12
C TYR A 252 -11.49 28.52 38.96
N LEU A 253 -12.47 27.87 38.33
CA LEU A 253 -13.58 27.20 39.03
C LEU A 253 -13.21 25.86 39.69
N LEU A 254 -12.13 25.20 39.24
CA LEU A 254 -11.66 23.93 39.82
C LEU A 254 -10.73 24.09 41.03
N ARG A 255 -10.32 25.31 41.40
CA ARG A 255 -9.43 25.56 42.56
C ARG A 255 -10.17 25.76 43.90
N GLY A 256 -11.50 25.61 43.90
CA GLY A 256 -12.40 26.02 44.98
C GLY A 256 -12.74 25.01 46.08
N ARG A 257 -12.13 23.81 46.12
CA ARG A 257 -12.36 22.82 47.20
C ARG A 257 -11.11 22.03 47.58
N SER A 258 -10.50 22.41 48.71
CA SER A 258 -10.20 21.52 49.86
C SER A 258 -9.22 22.18 50.84
N ARG A 259 -9.61 22.21 52.12
CA ARG A 259 -8.79 22.52 53.32
C ARG A 259 -9.58 22.02 54.55
N PRO A 260 -8.94 21.75 55.71
CA PRO A 260 -7.53 21.39 55.92
C PRO A 260 -7.29 20.27 56.99
N ALA A 261 -6.00 20.04 57.28
CA ALA A 261 -5.41 19.64 58.57
C ALA A 261 -5.37 18.15 58.99
N GLY A 262 -4.24 17.77 59.61
CA GLY A 262 -4.01 16.48 60.28
C GLY A 262 -2.55 16.02 60.23
N ASP A 263 -1.71 16.50 61.14
CA ASP A 263 -0.30 16.05 61.33
C ASP A 263 -0.20 14.57 61.79
N GLY A 264 0.95 13.94 61.52
CA GLY A 264 1.33 12.61 62.02
C GLY A 264 2.75 12.23 61.56
N ASP A 265 3.68 12.15 62.51
CA ASP A 265 5.14 11.97 62.31
C ASP A 265 5.56 10.46 62.29
N GLU A 266 6.87 10.20 62.38
CA GLU A 266 7.61 8.91 62.46
C GLU A 266 7.91 8.23 61.09
N ALA A 267 9.15 8.15 60.59
CA ALA A 267 10.40 7.53 61.10
C ALA A 267 10.42 5.98 60.94
N ALA A 268 11.50 5.29 60.55
CA ALA A 268 12.82 5.64 59.98
C ALA A 268 13.52 4.37 59.42
N ALA A 269 14.71 4.53 58.81
CA ALA A 269 15.65 3.47 58.34
C ALA A 269 15.18 2.59 57.14
N GLY A 270 16.07 1.98 56.34
CA GLY A 270 17.54 1.99 56.31
C GLY A 270 18.08 0.91 55.36
N ASP A 271 19.33 1.05 54.90
CA ASP A 271 20.08 0.18 53.97
C ASP A 271 19.48 -0.01 52.54
N GLY A 272 20.25 -0.01 51.44
CA GLY A 272 21.70 0.18 51.30
C GLY A 272 22.49 -1.10 51.04
N ALA A 273 22.52 -1.58 49.80
CA ALA A 273 23.53 -2.55 49.35
C ALA A 273 23.80 -2.40 47.84
N ALA A 274 25.09 -2.29 47.49
CA ALA A 274 25.57 -2.48 46.12
C ALA A 274 26.30 -3.83 46.06
N THR A 275 26.14 -4.57 44.96
CA THR A 275 27.00 -5.72 44.64
C THR A 275 27.28 -5.76 43.15
N ALA A 276 28.57 -5.82 42.80
CA ALA A 276 29.05 -6.14 41.47
C ALA A 276 29.58 -7.58 41.45
N GLY A 277 29.60 -8.19 40.26
CA GLY A 277 30.52 -9.29 39.95
C GLY A 277 29.89 -10.59 39.44
N THR A 278 30.69 -11.31 38.64
CA THR A 278 30.50 -12.68 38.12
C THR A 278 29.29 -12.91 37.20
N GLY A 279 29.38 -13.58 36.03
CA GLY A 279 30.51 -14.28 35.42
C GLY A 279 30.52 -15.77 35.76
N GLY A 280 30.06 -16.59 34.83
CA GLY A 280 29.97 -18.05 34.96
C GLY A 280 28.75 -18.59 34.22
N ALA A 281 28.92 -19.70 33.52
CA ALA A 281 27.82 -20.47 32.96
C ALA A 281 26.99 -21.13 34.09
N GLU A 282 25.78 -21.59 33.78
CA GLU A 282 25.47 -23.03 33.65
C GLU A 282 23.99 -23.33 33.91
N GLU A 283 23.26 -23.76 32.89
CA GLU A 283 22.12 -24.68 33.06
C GLU A 283 21.96 -25.57 31.80
N PRO A 284 22.39 -26.84 31.86
CA PRO A 284 22.16 -27.84 30.82
C PRO A 284 21.17 -28.93 31.30
N PRO A 285 20.67 -29.82 30.42
CA PRO A 285 20.24 -29.58 29.04
C PRO A 285 18.79 -30.06 28.80
N GLU A 286 18.06 -29.46 27.86
CA GLU A 286 16.84 -30.08 27.31
C GLU A 286 17.18 -31.06 26.18
N GLU A 287 17.80 -32.20 26.53
CA GLU A 287 17.78 -33.41 25.73
C GLU A 287 16.32 -33.95 25.74
N LEU A 288 15.66 -34.34 24.64
CA LEU A 288 16.07 -35.25 23.56
C LEU A 288 15.32 -34.93 22.24
N LEU A 289 15.31 -33.68 21.78
CA LEU A 289 14.95 -33.36 20.40
C LEU A 289 16.11 -32.58 19.77
N SER A 290 16.61 -33.08 18.64
CA SER A 290 17.64 -32.44 17.82
C SER A 290 17.15 -31.08 17.31
N ASN A 291 18.05 -30.23 16.80
CA ASN A 291 17.62 -28.92 16.29
C ASN A 291 16.68 -29.12 15.08
N GLU A 292 16.92 -30.16 14.31
CA GLU A 292 16.20 -30.60 13.12
C GLU A 292 14.78 -31.07 13.51
N GLU A 293 14.65 -31.94 14.52
CA GLU A 293 13.35 -32.40 15.05
C GLU A 293 12.51 -31.26 15.65
N ARG A 294 13.14 -30.26 16.28
CA ARG A 294 12.46 -29.05 16.78
C ARG A 294 11.85 -28.23 15.65
N VAL A 295 12.55 -28.11 14.51
CA VAL A 295 12.06 -27.39 13.32
C VAL A 295 10.91 -28.15 12.65
N LEU A 296 11.01 -29.47 12.51
CA LEU A 296 9.94 -30.31 11.96
C LEU A 296 8.65 -30.18 12.79
N ARG A 297 8.74 -30.29 14.11
CA ARG A 297 7.58 -30.12 15.01
C ARG A 297 6.98 -28.72 14.92
N LEU A 298 7.80 -27.68 14.78
CA LEU A 298 7.32 -26.31 14.59
C LEU A 298 6.58 -26.14 13.24
N LEU A 299 6.98 -26.86 12.20
CA LEU A 299 6.26 -26.90 10.91
C LEU A 299 4.91 -27.60 11.05
N GLU A 300 4.85 -28.76 11.71
CA GLU A 300 3.60 -29.48 12.00
C GLU A 300 2.59 -28.59 12.75
N ASP A 301 3.05 -27.91 13.81
CA ASP A 301 2.23 -26.97 14.60
C ASP A 301 1.79 -25.72 13.80
N ASN A 302 2.43 -25.40 12.66
CA ASN A 302 2.14 -24.23 11.81
C ASN A 302 1.60 -24.64 10.42
N SER A 303 0.72 -25.64 10.36
CA SER A 303 0.06 -26.09 9.11
C SER A 303 1.04 -26.49 8.00
N GLY A 304 2.17 -27.07 8.37
CA GLY A 304 3.22 -27.58 7.49
C GLY A 304 4.18 -26.54 6.92
N ARG A 305 4.01 -25.22 7.18
CA ARG A 305 4.85 -24.18 6.57
C ARG A 305 5.14 -22.99 7.49
N ILE A 306 6.40 -22.54 7.52
CA ILE A 306 6.81 -21.40 8.36
C ILE A 306 7.94 -20.59 7.71
N LYS A 307 7.97 -19.28 7.95
CA LYS A 307 9.07 -18.39 7.54
C LYS A 307 10.34 -18.72 8.33
N GLN A 308 11.49 -18.78 7.66
CA GLN A 308 12.78 -19.08 8.27
C GLN A 308 13.15 -18.06 9.36
N GLN A 309 12.84 -16.77 9.17
CA GLN A 309 13.02 -15.75 10.21
C GLN A 309 12.20 -16.05 11.48
N ARG A 310 10.97 -16.58 11.33
CA ARG A 310 10.12 -16.96 12.46
C ARG A 310 10.66 -18.19 13.21
N ILE A 311 11.43 -19.07 12.55
CA ILE A 311 12.17 -20.16 13.22
C ILE A 311 13.31 -19.57 14.07
N ALA A 312 14.04 -18.60 13.51
CA ALA A 312 15.10 -17.89 14.23
C ALA A 312 14.56 -17.17 15.48
N GLU A 313 13.44 -16.45 15.35
CA GLU A 313 12.74 -15.78 16.45
C GLU A 313 12.18 -16.78 17.50
N GLN A 314 11.59 -17.90 17.07
CA GLN A 314 10.91 -18.86 17.96
C GLN A 314 11.88 -19.67 18.83
N PHE A 315 13.12 -19.89 18.38
CA PHE A 315 14.13 -20.66 19.10
C PHE A 315 15.32 -19.81 19.60
N ASP A 316 15.27 -18.49 19.43
CA ASP A 316 16.37 -17.54 19.72
C ASP A 316 17.68 -17.99 19.05
N TRP A 317 17.59 -18.29 17.75
CA TRP A 317 18.71 -18.73 16.93
C TRP A 317 19.18 -17.61 16.01
N THR A 318 20.49 -17.57 15.74
CA THR A 318 21.05 -16.68 14.71
C THR A 318 20.67 -17.17 13.32
N ASP A 319 20.57 -16.24 12.35
CA ASP A 319 20.28 -16.57 10.94
C ASP A 319 21.21 -17.65 10.38
N ALA A 320 22.49 -17.63 10.79
CA ALA A 320 23.48 -18.63 10.41
C ALA A 320 23.15 -20.03 10.97
N LYS A 321 22.75 -20.14 12.25
CA LYS A 321 22.36 -21.42 12.85
C LYS A 321 21.06 -21.94 12.25
N THR A 322 20.07 -21.06 12.05
CA THR A 322 18.81 -21.42 11.40
C THR A 322 19.03 -21.87 9.95
N SER A 323 19.91 -21.20 9.20
CA SER A 323 20.28 -21.60 7.83
C SER A 323 21.02 -22.93 7.80
N GLN A 324 21.86 -23.24 8.80
CA GLN A 324 22.54 -24.52 8.90
C GLN A 324 21.54 -25.66 9.14
N VAL A 325 20.63 -25.52 10.12
CA VAL A 325 19.65 -26.58 10.48
C VAL A 325 18.64 -26.81 9.35
N VAL A 326 18.12 -25.74 8.74
CA VAL A 326 17.24 -25.86 7.56
C VAL A 326 18.01 -26.40 6.35
N GLY A 327 19.31 -26.09 6.22
CA GLY A 327 20.20 -26.65 5.21
C GLY A 327 20.30 -28.18 5.33
N SER A 328 20.59 -28.70 6.53
CA SER A 328 20.66 -30.14 6.78
C SER A 328 19.31 -30.85 6.58
N LEU A 329 18.21 -30.30 7.10
CA LEU A 329 16.87 -30.86 6.85
C LEU A 329 16.50 -30.95 5.36
N ARG A 330 16.98 -30.02 4.53
CA ARG A 330 16.80 -30.03 3.08
C ARG A 330 17.77 -30.98 2.35
N GLU A 331 18.93 -31.26 2.94
CA GLU A 331 19.87 -32.27 2.43
C GLU A 331 19.39 -33.70 2.74
N ASP A 332 18.60 -33.88 3.80
CA ASP A 332 17.94 -35.13 4.19
C ASP A 332 16.51 -35.28 3.58
N ASP A 333 16.14 -34.44 2.59
CA ASP A 333 14.81 -34.37 1.93
C ASP A 333 13.60 -34.23 2.90
N ALA A 334 13.83 -33.80 4.14
CA ALA A 334 12.82 -33.69 5.19
C ALA A 334 12.03 -32.36 5.16
N VAL A 335 12.56 -31.33 4.51
CA VAL A 335 11.88 -30.05 4.26
C VAL A 335 12.22 -29.48 2.89
N GLU A 336 11.26 -28.80 2.28
CA GLU A 336 11.48 -27.97 1.10
C GLU A 336 11.61 -26.48 1.49
N THR A 337 12.41 -25.74 0.73
CA THR A 337 12.60 -24.29 0.93
C THR A 337 12.24 -23.53 -0.33
N PHE A 338 11.25 -22.64 -0.24
CA PHE A 338 10.85 -21.76 -1.34
C PHE A 338 10.84 -20.30 -0.87
N ARG A 339 11.12 -19.38 -1.77
CA ARG A 339 11.25 -17.96 -1.44
C ARG A 339 9.93 -17.23 -1.67
N ILE A 340 9.43 -16.56 -0.63
CA ILE A 340 8.31 -15.61 -0.75
C ILE A 340 8.86 -14.21 -0.56
N GLY A 341 9.03 -13.48 -1.67
CA GLY A 341 9.61 -12.13 -1.68
C GLY A 341 11.06 -12.12 -1.17
N ARG A 342 11.27 -11.53 0.01
CA ARG A 342 12.60 -11.40 0.64
C ARG A 342 12.91 -12.45 1.70
N GLU A 343 11.97 -13.35 2.01
CA GLU A 343 12.10 -14.34 3.06
C GLU A 343 12.00 -15.76 2.49
N ASN A 344 12.81 -16.67 3.03
CA ASN A 344 12.66 -18.10 2.76
C ASN A 344 11.53 -18.66 3.63
N VAL A 345 10.66 -19.46 3.05
CA VAL A 345 9.64 -20.27 3.73
C VAL A 345 10.07 -21.73 3.64
N VAL A 346 10.06 -22.38 4.80
CA VAL A 346 10.32 -23.80 4.95
C VAL A 346 8.96 -24.50 4.99
N THR A 347 8.82 -25.63 4.29
CA THR A 347 7.60 -26.46 4.29
C THR A 347 7.95 -27.93 4.45
N LEU A 348 7.04 -28.71 5.02
CA LEU A 348 7.09 -30.16 4.91
C LEU A 348 6.78 -30.56 3.46
N PRO A 349 7.44 -31.61 2.92
CA PRO A 349 7.09 -32.18 1.62
C PRO A 349 5.69 -32.82 1.66
N GLU A 350 4.97 -32.75 0.55
CA GLU A 350 3.65 -33.39 0.43
C GLU A 350 3.82 -34.92 0.31
N GLU A 351 2.95 -35.73 0.96
CA GLU A 351 3.04 -37.21 1.03
C GLU A 351 2.78 -37.95 -0.32
N SER A 352 3.05 -37.30 -1.47
CA SER A 352 2.74 -37.78 -2.82
C SER A 352 3.94 -38.28 -3.63
N ASP A 353 5.17 -38.19 -3.09
CA ASP A 353 6.42 -38.51 -3.81
C ASP A 353 7.36 -39.48 -3.03
N LEU A 354 6.79 -40.41 -2.24
CA LEU A 354 7.49 -41.56 -1.61
C LEU A 354 6.98 -42.92 -2.10
#